data_AF-A0A3P1XWE7-F1
#
_entry.id   AF-A0A3P1XWE7-F1
#
_cell.length_a   1.000
_cell.length_b   1.000
_cell.length_c   1.000
_cell.angle_alpha   90.00
_cell.angle_beta   90.00
_cell.angle_gamma   90.00
#
_symmetry.space_group_name_H-M   'P 1'
#
loop_
_entity.id
_entity.type
_entity.pdbx_description
1 polymer ?
#
loop_
_entity_poly.entity_id
_entity_poly.type
_entity_poly.pdbx_seq_one_letter_code
_entity_poly.pdbx_strand_id
1 'polypeptide(L)'
;KWELCYTWFIEKECQSIFYGHDSGWFPELTWQWLEGKKIDLAVLECTYGFNGENRTNNHMSLETVFAARDRLAELDCLKKTSQLVVSHISHSGGLLHDELVAACDKENILVAWDGLNLSINQ
;
A
#
# COMPACT_ATOMS: atom_id res chain seq x y z
N LYS A 1 17.38 -16.70 -3.41
CA LYS A 1 17.66 -16.39 -1.98
C LYS A 1 16.66 -15.30 -1.60
N TRP A 2 15.96 -15.44 -0.48
CA TRP A 2 15.01 -14.42 -0.03
C TRP A 2 15.79 -13.26 0.59
N GLU A 3 15.36 -12.03 0.31
CA GLU A 3 15.91 -10.82 0.92
C GLU A 3 15.17 -10.52 2.23
N LEU A 4 15.86 -9.85 3.15
CA LEU A 4 15.24 -9.37 4.38
C LEU A 4 14.78 -7.94 4.14
N CYS A 5 13.47 -7.75 3.99
CA CYS A 5 12.85 -6.45 3.78
C CYS A 5 12.12 -6.00 5.05
N TYR A 6 12.14 -4.68 5.29
CA TYR A 6 11.43 -4.06 6.41
C TYR A 6 10.41 -3.06 5.87
N THR A 7 9.20 -3.13 6.40
CA THR A 7 8.20 -2.06 6.27
C THR A 7 8.32 -1.09 7.44
N TRP A 8 7.99 0.18 7.22
CA TRP A 8 8.18 1.23 8.23
C TRP A 8 6.86 1.84 8.64
N PHE A 9 6.70 2.10 9.94
CA PHE A 9 5.64 2.94 10.48
C PHE A 9 6.32 4.16 11.10
N ILE A 10 6.07 5.32 10.51
CA ILE A 10 6.76 6.58 10.83
C ILE A 10 5.77 7.51 11.50
N GLU A 11 6.11 8.04 12.65
CA GLU A 11 5.24 8.92 13.44
C GLU A 11 5.88 10.28 13.67
N LYS A 12 5.12 11.36 13.48
CA LYS A 12 5.53 12.73 13.81
C LYS A 12 4.30 13.55 14.19
N GLU A 13 4.34 14.24 15.34
CA GLU A 13 3.35 15.26 15.73
C GLU A 13 1.88 14.81 15.51
N CYS A 14 1.58 13.58 15.95
CA CYS A 14 0.28 12.91 15.84
C CYS A 14 -0.15 12.45 14.44
N GLN A 15 0.74 12.54 13.45
CA GLN A 15 0.54 11.96 12.12
C GLN A 15 1.38 10.71 11.94
N SER A 16 0.89 9.80 11.10
CA SER A 16 1.59 8.56 10.82
C SER A 16 1.60 8.19 9.33
N ILE A 17 2.72 7.60 8.92
CA ILE A 17 2.92 7.04 7.59
C ILE A 17 3.24 5.56 7.74
N PHE A 18 2.51 4.71 7.01
CA PHE A 18 2.91 3.33 6.80
C PHE A 18 3.55 3.18 5.42
N TYR A 19 4.84 2.89 5.39
CA TYR A 19 5.62 2.68 4.17
C TYR A 19 5.89 1.19 3.98
N GLY A 20 5.08 0.55 3.13
CA GLY A 20 4.99 -0.90 2.94
C GLY A 20 5.86 -1.46 1.82
N HIS A 21 7.07 -0.93 1.61
CA HIS A 21 7.97 -1.32 0.51
C HIS A 21 9.26 -2.00 0.99
N ASP A 22 9.86 -2.93 0.25
CA ASP A 22 9.22 -3.83 -0.72
C ASP A 22 8.55 -4.97 0.04
N SER A 23 7.43 -5.48 -0.48
CA SER A 23 6.64 -6.49 0.22
C SER A 23 5.68 -7.28 -0.68
N GLY A 24 5.41 -8.53 -0.30
CA GLY A 24 4.19 -9.24 -0.70
C GLY A 24 3.09 -9.05 0.35
N TRP A 25 2.14 -9.98 0.41
CA TRP A 25 1.25 -10.10 1.56
C TRP A 25 2.05 -10.14 2.87
N PHE A 26 1.73 -9.25 3.82
CA PHE A 26 2.58 -9.13 5.00
C PHE A 26 2.52 -10.40 5.86
N PRO A 27 3.62 -10.75 6.55
CA PRO A 27 3.61 -11.77 7.58
C PRO A 27 2.58 -11.46 8.68
N GLU A 28 2.03 -12.50 9.31
CA GLU A 28 0.99 -12.34 10.34
C GLU A 28 1.45 -11.46 11.52
N LEU A 29 2.73 -11.54 11.91
CA LEU A 29 3.29 -10.68 12.96
C LEU A 29 3.24 -9.19 12.60
N THR A 30 3.35 -8.84 11.30
CA THR A 30 3.20 -7.45 10.84
C THR A 30 1.75 -6.99 10.97
N TRP A 31 0.78 -7.82 10.57
CA TRP A 31 -0.65 -7.51 10.74
C TRP A 31 -1.03 -7.31 12.20
N GLN A 32 -0.58 -8.21 13.08
CA GLN A 32 -0.79 -8.11 14.53
C GLN A 32 -0.17 -6.85 15.12
N TRP A 33 1.02 -6.46 14.65
CA TRP A 33 1.68 -5.25 15.13
C TRP A 33 0.98 -3.97 14.66
N LEU A 34 0.35 -4.00 13.48
CA LEU A 34 -0.40 -2.87 12.93
C LEU A 34 -1.75 -2.64 13.60
N GLU A 35 -2.34 -3.67 14.22
CA GLU A 35 -3.70 -3.61 14.79
C GLU A 35 -3.93 -2.37 15.68
N GLY A 36 -4.98 -1.61 15.35
CA GLY A 36 -5.37 -0.38 16.05
C GLY A 36 -4.51 0.85 15.79
N LYS A 37 -3.38 0.74 15.06
CA LYS A 37 -2.55 1.89 14.71
C LYS A 37 -3.23 2.75 13.67
N LYS A 38 -3.46 4.01 14.00
CA LYS A 38 -4.08 4.97 13.07
C LYS A 38 -3.07 5.39 12.02
N ILE A 39 -3.35 5.14 10.74
CA ILE A 39 -2.51 5.49 9.59
C ILE A 39 -3.11 6.71 8.90
N ASP A 40 -2.36 7.79 8.72
CA ASP A 40 -2.80 8.94 7.91
C ASP A 40 -2.47 8.76 6.43
N LEU A 41 -1.30 8.19 6.13
CA LEU A 41 -0.87 7.87 4.77
C LEU A 41 -0.28 6.46 4.71
N ALA A 42 -0.82 5.60 3.85
CA ALA A 42 -0.21 4.32 3.52
C ALA A 42 0.37 4.36 2.10
N VAL A 43 1.64 4.00 1.96
CA VAL A 43 2.34 3.90 0.68
C VAL A 43 2.73 2.43 0.49
N LEU A 44 2.00 1.74 -0.39
CA LEU A 44 2.12 0.29 -0.64
C LEU A 44 2.76 0.04 -2.00
N GLU A 45 3.54 -1.03 -2.13
CA GLU A 45 4.09 -1.41 -3.43
C GLU A 45 3.02 -2.08 -4.31
N CYS A 46 3.19 -2.07 -5.63
CA CYS A 46 2.29 -2.73 -6.57
C CYS A 46 3.03 -3.20 -7.83
N THR A 47 4.13 -3.93 -7.63
CA THR A 47 5.04 -4.32 -8.71
C THR A 47 4.35 -5.12 -9.82
N TYR A 48 3.36 -5.97 -9.49
CA TYR A 48 2.79 -6.92 -10.44
C TYR A 48 1.62 -6.41 -11.28
N GLY A 49 1.04 -5.24 -11.00
CA GLY A 49 -0.22 -4.85 -11.63
C GLY A 49 -1.33 -5.87 -11.33
N PHE A 50 -2.18 -6.20 -12.33
CA PHE A 50 -3.17 -7.28 -12.19
C PHE A 50 -2.55 -8.65 -12.49
N ASN A 51 -2.76 -9.63 -11.61
CA ASN A 51 -2.33 -11.00 -11.86
C ASN A 51 -3.28 -12.10 -11.36
N GLY A 52 -4.44 -11.72 -10.82
CA GLY A 52 -5.47 -12.64 -10.33
C GLY A 52 -5.26 -13.16 -8.90
N GLU A 53 -4.15 -12.83 -8.24
CA GLU A 53 -3.82 -13.31 -6.90
C GLU A 53 -3.88 -12.17 -5.88
N ASN A 54 -4.64 -12.33 -4.78
CA ASN A 54 -4.84 -11.27 -3.78
C ASN A 54 -3.94 -11.39 -2.54
N ARG A 55 -2.98 -12.32 -2.55
CA ARG A 55 -1.99 -12.53 -1.47
C ARG A 55 -0.65 -12.99 -2.05
N THR A 56 -0.10 -12.20 -2.97
CA THR A 56 1.14 -12.53 -3.66
C THR A 56 2.35 -12.49 -2.73
N ASN A 57 3.35 -13.33 -3.01
CA ASN A 57 4.64 -13.31 -2.32
C ASN A 57 5.65 -12.41 -3.07
N ASN A 58 6.68 -11.95 -2.36
CA ASN A 58 7.73 -11.00 -2.80
C ASN A 58 7.24 -9.59 -3.10
N HIS A 59 6.28 -9.46 -4.00
CA HIS A 59 5.71 -8.20 -4.44
C HIS A 59 4.20 -8.27 -4.48
N MET A 60 3.53 -7.11 -4.45
CA MET A 60 2.08 -7.02 -4.51
C MET A 60 1.57 -6.88 -5.94
N SER A 61 0.43 -7.54 -6.19
CA SER A 61 -0.50 -7.19 -7.25
C SER A 61 -1.50 -6.13 -6.78
N LEU A 62 -2.29 -5.57 -7.69
CA LEU A 62 -3.42 -4.69 -7.35
C LEU A 62 -4.44 -5.42 -6.48
N GLU A 63 -4.72 -6.68 -6.77
CA GLU A 63 -5.62 -7.49 -5.93
C GLU A 63 -5.07 -7.66 -4.51
N THR A 64 -3.75 -7.78 -4.38
CA THR A 64 -3.07 -7.84 -3.07
C THR A 64 -3.11 -6.51 -2.34
N VAL A 65 -2.93 -5.38 -3.05
CA VAL A 65 -3.10 -4.04 -2.49
C VAL A 65 -4.53 -3.84 -1.97
N PHE A 66 -5.54 -4.25 -2.74
CA PHE A 66 -6.95 -4.11 -2.34
C PHE A 66 -7.25 -4.96 -1.10
N ALA A 67 -6.79 -6.21 -1.07
CA ALA A 67 -6.90 -7.05 0.11
C ALA A 67 -6.15 -6.48 1.33
N ALA A 68 -4.99 -5.85 1.11
CA ALA A 68 -4.21 -5.23 2.18
C ALA A 68 -4.93 -3.99 2.74
N ARG A 69 -5.52 -3.15 1.89
CA ARG A 69 -6.40 -2.04 2.31
C ARG A 69 -7.54 -2.56 3.18
N ASP A 70 -8.26 -3.58 2.70
CA ASP A 70 -9.43 -4.12 3.40
C ASP A 70 -9.00 -4.66 4.76
N ARG A 71 -7.86 -5.36 4.83
CA ARG A 71 -7.29 -5.85 6.08
C ARG A 71 -6.88 -4.72 7.03
N LEU A 72 -6.27 -3.65 6.54
CA LEU A 72 -5.96 -2.46 7.36
C LEU A 72 -7.24 -1.80 7.89
N ALA A 73 -8.31 -1.76 7.11
CA ALA A 73 -9.60 -1.24 7.56
C ALA A 73 -10.22 -2.13 8.65
N GLU A 74 -10.21 -3.46 8.47
CA GLU A 74 -10.67 -4.44 9.48
C GLU A 74 -9.93 -4.31 10.80
N LEU A 75 -8.62 -4.06 10.74
CA LEU A 75 -7.75 -3.87 11.90
C LEU A 75 -7.85 -2.47 12.52
N ASP A 76 -8.86 -1.68 12.13
CA ASP A 76 -9.10 -0.31 12.61
C ASP A 76 -7.88 0.62 12.40
N CYS A 77 -7.09 0.37 11.36
CA CYS A 77 -5.92 1.18 11.04
C CYS A 77 -6.26 2.41 10.19
N LEU A 78 -7.26 2.27 9.30
CA LEU A 78 -7.67 3.31 8.37
C LEU A 78 -8.79 4.18 8.96
N LYS A 79 -8.56 5.49 8.93
CA LYS A 79 -9.53 6.55 9.22
C LYS A 79 -10.21 6.97 7.92
N LYS A 80 -11.34 7.68 8.01
CA LYS A 80 -12.02 8.25 6.82
C LYS A 80 -11.13 9.20 6.02
N THR A 81 -10.14 9.80 6.67
CA THR A 81 -9.18 10.74 6.09
C THR A 81 -7.88 10.08 5.65
N SER A 82 -7.73 8.76 5.85
CA SER A 82 -6.52 8.04 5.43
C SER A 82 -6.40 8.06 3.92
N GLN A 83 -5.20 8.36 3.43
CA GLN A 83 -4.88 8.26 2.01
C GLN A 83 -4.05 6.99 1.76
N LEU A 84 -4.43 6.24 0.72
CA LEU A 84 -3.63 5.13 0.22
C LEU A 84 -2.99 5.52 -1.11
N VAL A 85 -1.73 5.13 -1.26
CA VAL A 85 -0.92 5.39 -2.44
C VAL A 85 -0.23 4.09 -2.85
N VAL A 86 -0.25 3.77 -4.13
CA VAL A 86 0.57 2.69 -4.71
C VAL A 86 1.79 3.25 -5.42
N SER A 87 2.93 2.59 -5.26
CA SER A 87 4.19 2.91 -5.95
C SER A 87 4.94 1.62 -6.32
N HIS A 88 6.21 1.74 -6.73
CA HIS A 88 7.08 0.62 -7.12
C HIS A 88 6.44 -0.26 -8.19
N ILE A 89 5.97 0.37 -9.25
CA ILE A 89 5.20 -0.26 -10.32
C ILE A 89 6.16 -0.71 -11.42
N SER A 90 6.11 -2.00 -11.78
CA SER A 90 6.90 -2.51 -12.88
C SER A 90 6.19 -2.30 -14.22
N HIS A 91 6.98 -1.94 -15.25
CA HIS A 91 6.51 -1.98 -16.64
C HIS A 91 6.06 -3.39 -17.07
N SER A 92 6.54 -4.44 -16.40
CA SER A 92 6.13 -5.82 -16.65
C SER A 92 4.74 -6.16 -16.08
N GLY A 93 4.14 -5.28 -15.27
CA GLY A 93 2.78 -5.45 -14.76
C GLY A 93 1.68 -5.29 -15.81
N GLY A 94 2.05 -4.94 -17.05
CA GLY A 94 1.15 -4.99 -18.21
C GLY A 94 0.09 -3.88 -18.26
N LEU A 95 0.18 -2.89 -17.37
CA LEU A 95 -0.74 -1.75 -17.31
C LEU A 95 0.02 -0.44 -17.56
N LEU A 96 -0.57 0.43 -18.37
CA LEU A 96 -0.16 1.82 -18.48
C LEU A 96 -0.57 2.58 -17.21
N HIS A 97 0.07 3.72 -16.96
CA HIS A 97 -0.22 4.56 -15.80
C HIS A 97 -1.72 4.95 -15.71
N ASP A 98 -2.32 5.36 -16.84
CA ASP A 98 -3.74 5.74 -16.87
C ASP A 98 -4.68 4.55 -16.56
N GLU A 99 -4.28 3.33 -16.94
CA GLU A 99 -5.04 2.11 -16.64
C GLU A 99 -4.94 1.75 -15.15
N LEU A 100 -3.75 1.93 -14.55
CA LEU A 100 -3.55 1.81 -13.10
C LEU A 100 -4.40 2.82 -12.35
N VAL A 101 -4.39 4.09 -12.77
CA VAL A 101 -5.20 5.15 -12.16
C VAL A 101 -6.69 4.78 -12.25
N ALA A 102 -7.17 4.35 -13.41
CA ALA A 102 -8.57 3.95 -13.59
C ALA A 102 -8.97 2.74 -12.73
N ALA A 103 -8.03 1.81 -12.48
CA ALA A 103 -8.26 0.68 -11.57
C ALA A 103 -8.30 1.12 -10.10
N CYS A 104 -7.36 1.97 -9.67
CA CYS A 104 -7.20 2.41 -8.29
C CYS A 104 -8.22 3.47 -7.85
N ASP A 105 -8.72 4.30 -8.77
CA ASP A 105 -9.67 5.39 -8.47
C ASP A 105 -10.98 4.86 -7.88
N LYS A 106 -11.46 3.71 -8.39
CA LYS A 106 -12.65 3.00 -7.86
C LYS A 106 -12.50 2.60 -6.39
N GLU A 107 -11.26 2.43 -5.95
CA GLU A 107 -10.89 1.95 -4.64
C GLU A 107 -10.39 3.09 -3.73
N ASN A 108 -10.45 4.34 -4.19
CA ASN A 108 -9.90 5.55 -3.56
C ASN A 108 -8.39 5.46 -3.26
N ILE A 109 -7.64 4.87 -4.19
CA ILE A 109 -6.18 4.70 -4.09
C ILE A 109 -5.51 5.60 -5.13
N LEU A 110 -4.51 6.38 -4.71
CA LEU A 110 -3.70 7.21 -5.59
C LEU A 110 -2.56 6.39 -6.20
N VAL A 111 -2.28 6.56 -7.49
CA VAL A 111 -1.11 5.98 -8.15
C VAL A 111 0.02 7.00 -8.15
N ALA A 112 1.19 6.65 -7.60
CA ALA A 112 2.33 7.54 -7.53
C ALA A 112 2.99 7.76 -8.90
N TRP A 113 3.69 8.90 -9.03
CA TRP A 113 4.57 9.22 -10.14
C TRP A 113 5.79 9.99 -9.64
N ASP A 114 6.85 10.03 -10.43
CA ASP A 114 8.06 10.77 -10.11
C ASP A 114 7.76 12.26 -9.96
N GLY A 115 8.04 12.80 -8.77
CA GLY A 115 7.74 14.19 -8.42
C GLY A 115 6.38 14.39 -7.72
N LEU A 116 5.64 13.32 -7.42
CA LEU A 116 4.48 13.40 -6.53
C LEU A 116 4.91 13.95 -5.16
N ASN A 117 4.24 15.03 -4.73
CA ASN A 117 4.39 15.62 -3.40
C ASN A 117 3.08 15.46 -2.64
N LEU A 118 3.14 14.85 -1.46
CA LEU A 118 2.00 14.67 -0.57
C LEU A 118 2.22 15.43 0.71
N SER A 119 1.15 16.05 1.21
CA SER A 119 1.13 16.70 2.52
C SER A 119 0.05 16.04 3.34
N ILE A 120 0.45 15.54 4.50
CA ILE A 120 -0.48 15.03 5.51
C ILE A 120 -0.74 16.24 6.41
N ASN A 121 -1.95 16.76 6.37
CA ASN A 121 -2.35 17.88 7.22
C ASN A 121 -3.18 17.32 8.38
N GLN A 122 -3.16 18.04 9.52
CA GLN A 122 -4.03 17.74 10.66
C GLN A 122 -5.50 18.04 10.33
#